data_AF-B1G5L0-F1
#
_entry.id   AF-B1G5L0-F1
#
_cell.length_a   1.000
_cell.length_b   1.000
_cell.length_c   1.000
_cell.angle_alpha   90.00
_cell.angle_beta   90.00
_cell.angle_gamma   90.00
#
_symmetry.space_group_name_H-M   'P 1'
#
loop_
_entity.id
_entity.type
_entity.pdbx_description
1 polymer ?
#
loop_
_entity_poly.entity_id
_entity_poly.type
_entity_poly.pdbx_seq_one_letter_code
_entity_poly.pdbx_strand_id
1 'polypeptide(L)' 'MKTIDDRWLDFRAGCIAPDSTSTQLREMRIAFYAGFKAMLDANMELAMLPELVAVMVLEQLHIEARQFGASL' A
#
# COMPACT_ATOMS: atom_id res chain seq x y z
N MET A 1 8.22 -12.56 -3.38
CA MET A 1 7.01 -11.70 -3.47
C MET A 1 7.46 -10.29 -3.14
N LYS A 2 7.17 -9.29 -3.99
CA LYS A 2 7.55 -7.88 -3.70
C LYS A 2 6.70 -7.35 -2.53
N THR A 3 7.35 -6.67 -1.60
CA THR A 3 6.68 -5.98 -0.48
C THR A 3 5.94 -4.73 -0.96
N ILE A 4 5.11 -4.12 -0.11
CA ILE A 4 4.44 -2.85 -0.44
C ILE A 4 5.45 -1.70 -0.62
N ASP A 5 6.56 -1.74 0.12
CA ASP A 5 7.66 -0.78 -0.01
C ASP A 5 8.39 -0.94 -1.35
N ASP A 6 8.66 -2.19 -1.80
CA ASP A 6 9.24 -2.44 -3.12
C ASP A 6 8.34 -1.88 -4.24
N ARG A 7 7.03 -2.08 -4.11
CA ARG A 7 6.03 -1.58 -5.09
C ARG A 7 5.92 -0.05 -5.06
N TRP A 8 6.06 0.56 -3.88
CA TRP A 8 6.13 2.00 -3.74
C TRP A 8 7.38 2.58 -4.41
N LEU A 9 8.55 1.96 -4.25
CA LEU A 9 9.78 2.40 -4.90
C LEU A 9 9.67 2.33 -6.43
N ASP A 10 9.08 1.25 -6.96
CA ASP A 10 8.79 1.12 -8.39
C ASP A 10 7.84 2.23 -8.89
N PHE A 11 6.74 2.48 -8.16
CA PHE A 11 5.79 3.54 -8.49
C PHE A 11 6.44 4.93 -8.47
N ARG A 12 7.22 5.21 -7.43
CA ARG A 12 7.94 6.49 -7.29
C ARG A 12 8.88 6.72 -8.45
N ALA A 13 9.66 5.70 -8.85
CA ALA A 13 10.62 5.82 -9.93
C ALA A 13 9.96 6.11 -11.29
N GLY A 14 8.73 5.65 -11.50
CA GLY A 14 8.01 5.83 -12.76
C GLY A 14 7.06 7.03 -12.81
N CYS A 15 6.54 7.48 -11.66
CA CYS A 15 5.38 8.38 -11.63
C CYS A 15 5.61 9.70 -10.87
N ILE A 16 6.69 9.81 -10.09
CA ILE A 16 6.95 10.99 -9.25
C ILE A 16 8.17 11.74 -9.79
N ALA A 17 8.01 13.04 -10.04
CA ALA A 17 9.10 13.88 -10.51
C ALA A 17 10.22 13.98 -9.45
N PRO A 18 11.50 13.97 -9.85
CA PRO A 18 12.62 13.93 -8.92
C PRO A 18 12.76 15.19 -8.05
N ASP A 19 12.14 16.30 -8.44
CA ASP A 19 12.06 17.57 -7.73
C ASP A 19 10.80 17.72 -6.86
N SER A 20 10.00 16.67 -6.73
CA SER A 20 8.81 16.67 -5.88
C SER A 20 9.18 16.98 -4.43
N THR A 21 8.42 17.90 -3.84
CA THR A 21 8.60 18.28 -2.43
C THR A 21 8.28 17.10 -1.50
N SER A 22 8.80 17.16 -0.27
CA SER A 22 8.50 16.16 0.77
C SER A 22 6.99 16.01 1.03
N THR A 23 6.23 17.10 0.96
CA THR A 23 4.76 17.09 1.08
C THR A 23 4.11 16.35 -0.08
N GLN A 24 4.49 16.63 -1.33
CA GLN A 24 3.96 15.94 -2.51
C GLN A 24 4.29 14.44 -2.50
N LEU A 25 5.51 14.09 -2.10
CA LEU A 25 5.92 12.69 -1.91
C LEU A 25 5.04 12.00 -0.86
N ARG A 26 4.77 12.66 0.27
CA ARG A 26 3.91 12.13 1.32
C ARG A 26 2.47 11.93 0.84
N GLU A 27 1.90 12.90 0.13
CA GLU A 27 0.53 12.78 -0.40
C GLU A 27 0.42 11.68 -1.46
N MET A 28 1.40 11.58 -2.37
CA MET A 28 1.48 10.48 -3.34
C MET A 28 1.62 9.12 -2.66
N ARG A 29 2.37 9.05 -1.55
CA ARG A 29 2.54 7.83 -0.75
C ARG A 29 1.21 7.40 -0.11
N ILE A 30 0.44 8.35 0.41
CA ILE A 30 -0.90 8.11 0.96
C ILE A 30 -1.88 7.67 -0.14
N ALA A 31 -1.88 8.35 -1.29
CA ALA A 31 -2.74 8.01 -2.42
C ALA A 31 -2.44 6.62 -3.00
N PHE A 32 -1.15 6.27 -3.15
CA PHE A 32 -0.71 4.94 -3.56
C PHE A 32 -1.23 3.87 -2.59
N TYR A 33 -1.09 4.10 -1.29
CA TYR A 33 -1.58 3.17 -0.27
C TYR A 33 -3.10 3.01 -0.32
N ALA A 34 -3.85 4.11 -0.44
CA ALA A 34 -5.31 4.08 -0.55
C ALA A 34 -5.77 3.31 -1.80
N GLY A 35 -5.11 3.51 -2.94
CA GLY A 35 -5.39 2.78 -4.18
C GLY A 35 -5.05 1.29 -4.09
N PHE A 36 -3.92 0.95 -3.47
CA PHE A 36 -3.54 -0.44 -3.21
C PHE A 36 -4.53 -1.15 -2.30
N LYS A 37 -4.95 -0.50 -1.22
CA LYS A 37 -5.98 -1.01 -0.31
C LYS A 37 -7.33 -1.17 -1.00
N ALA A 38 -7.79 -0.15 -1.74
CA ALA A 38 -9.02 -0.23 -2.51
C ALA A 38 -8.97 -1.34 -3.57
N MET A 39 -7.81 -1.57 -4.19
CA MET A 39 -7.61 -2.69 -5.10
C MET A 39 -7.70 -4.03 -4.37
N LEU A 40 -7.12 -4.18 -3.18
CA LEU A 40 -7.27 -5.41 -2.39
C LEU A 40 -8.70 -5.64 -1.91
N ASP A 41 -9.39 -4.57 -1.50
CA ASP A 41 -10.80 -4.61 -1.10
C ASP A 41 -11.71 -4.93 -2.30
N ALA A 42 -11.37 -4.46 -3.50
CA ALA A 42 -12.11 -4.71 -4.74
C ALA A 42 -11.73 -6.03 -5.42
N ASN A 43 -10.50 -6.52 -5.26
CA ASN A 43 -10.04 -7.74 -5.89
C ASN A 43 -10.56 -8.94 -5.10
N MET A 44 -11.49 -9.65 -5.73
CA MET A 44 -12.17 -10.87 -5.30
C MET A 44 -11.26 -12.04 -4.84
N GLU A 45 -9.95 -11.85 -4.75
CA GLU A 45 -8.97 -12.84 -4.29
C GLU A 45 -9.09 -13.13 -2.79
N LEU A 46 -9.43 -12.14 -1.95
CA LEU A 46 -9.72 -12.39 -0.53
C LEU A 46 -10.99 -13.24 -0.33
N ALA A 47 -11.98 -13.07 -1.20
CA ALA A 47 -13.22 -13.85 -1.17
C ALA A 47 -13.02 -15.32 -1.59
N MET A 48 -11.91 -15.61 -2.28
CA MET A 48 -11.50 -16.96 -2.70
C MET A 48 -10.57 -17.64 -1.68
N LEU A 49 -10.07 -16.90 -0.69
CA LEU A 49 -9.25 -17.43 0.39
C LEU A 49 -10.13 -17.94 1.54
N PRO A 50 -9.67 -18.96 2.28
CA PRO A 50 -10.30 -19.34 3.54
C PRO A 50 -10.37 -18.12 4.48
N GLU A 51 -11.51 -17.93 5.14
CA GLU A 51 -11.81 -16.76 5.98
C GLU A 51 -10.68 -16.41 6.94
N LEU A 52 -10.10 -17.41 7.62
CA LEU A 52 -9.00 -17.22 8.55
C LEU A 52 -7.76 -16.60 7.89
N VAL A 53 -7.44 -17.02 6.66
CA VAL A 53 -6.29 -16.52 5.89
C VAL A 53 -6.57 -15.09 5.39
N ALA A 54 -7.80 -14.83 4.96
CA ALA A 54 -8.21 -13.49 4.56
C ALA A 54 -8.13 -12.50 5.72
N VAL A 55 -8.59 -12.89 6.91
CA VAL A 55 -8.49 -12.09 8.14
C VAL A 55 -7.04 -11.80 8.51
N MET A 56 -6.16 -12.81 8.47
CA MET A 56 -4.73 -12.62 8.77
C MET A 56 -4.04 -11.68 7.77
N VAL A 57 -4.37 -11.80 6.48
CA VAL A 57 -3.83 -10.92 5.44
C VAL A 57 -4.31 -9.49 5.63
N LEU A 58 -5.60 -9.30 5.93
CA LEU A 58 -6.17 -7.97 6.20
C LEU A 58 -5.60 -7.33 7.46
N GLU A 59 -5.40 -8.11 8.53
CA GLU A 59 -4.84 -7.63 9.79
C GLU A 59 -3.37 -7.24 9.64
N GLN A 60 -2.57 -8.04 8.91
CA GLN A 60 -1.19 -7.73 8.59
C GLN A 60 -1.07 -6.44 7.76
N LEU A 61 -1.90 -6.29 6.73
CA LEU A 61 -1.94 -5.09 5.90
C LEU A 61 -2.37 -3.86 6.71
N HIS A 62 -3.31 -4.01 7.64
CA HIS A 62 -3.74 -2.93 8.52
C HIS A 62 -2.61 -2.47 9.47
N ILE A 63 -1.83 -3.41 9.99
CA ILE A 63 -0.66 -3.12 10.83
C ILE A 63 0.41 -2.39 10.00
N GLU A 64 0.72 -2.88 8.80
CA GLU A 64 1.67 -2.25 7.87
C GLU A 64 1.23 -0.83 7.48
N ALA A 65 -0.07 -0.62 7.23
CA ALA A 65 -0.67 0.69 6.97
C ALA A 65 -0.37 1.70 8.09
N ARG A 66 -0.59 1.26 9.32
CA ARG A 66 -0.45 2.10 10.51
C ARG A 66 1.02 2.45 10.75
N GLN A 67 1.90 1.48 10.54
CA GLN A 67 3.35 1.70 10.68
C GLN A 67 3.87 2.65 9.59
N PHE A 68 3.45 2.46 8.35
CA PHE A 68 3.86 3.28 7.21
C PHE A 68 3.32 4.72 7.27
N GLY A 69 2.10 4.92 7.79
CA GLY A 69 1.55 6.26 8.05
C GLY A 69 2.19 6.98 9.24
N ALA A 70 2.83 6.23 10.16
CA ALA A 70 3.44 6.75 11.37
C ALA A 70 4.97 6.91 11.28
N SER A 71 5.64 6.21 10.36
CA SER A 71 7.08 6.34 10.13
C SER A 71 7.36 7.57 9.25
N LEU A 72 7.78 8.65 9.91
CA LEU A 72 8.41 9.83 9.30
C LEU A 72 9.75 9.47 8.64
#